data_AF-A0A1H7SYP6-F1
#
_entry.id   AF-A0A1H7SYP6-F1
#
_cell.length_a   1.000
_cell.length_b   1.000
_cell.length_c   1.000
_cell.angle_alpha   90.00
_cell.angle_beta   90.00
_cell.angle_gamma   90.00
#
_symmetry.space_group_name_H-M   'P 1'
#
loop_
_entity.id
_entity.type
_entity.pdbx_description
1 polymer ?
#
loop_
_entity_poly.entity_id
_entity_poly.type
_entity_poly.pdbx_seq_one_letter_code
_entity_poly.pdbx_strand_id
1 'polypeptide(L)'
;MNHSQQPPPNRRALLATGAGGLALLTPALLASAAFADEVSELKDPVYEAATVAELLAVRPEKVPAGTLVRVAGYAAAGDGGGMLVRWDAESAAAVNGGTVLGSGAKGRWLQVHRGVGDFRTFGVFDDKKPADAALDAMVNDPSIHRIEAHTDLLFVKRH
;
A
#
# COMPACT_ATOMS: atom_id res chain seq x y z
N MET A 1 12.38 35.70 69.60
CA MET A 1 13.67 36.42 69.58
C MET A 1 14.56 35.78 68.51
N ASN A 2 15.38 36.59 67.83
CA ASN A 2 16.82 36.45 67.54
C ASN A 2 17.47 35.04 67.46
N HIS A 3 18.44 34.74 66.58
CA HIS A 3 19.21 35.57 65.62
C HIS A 3 19.59 34.76 64.36
N SER A 4 19.94 35.47 63.28
CA SER A 4 20.58 34.93 62.06
C SER A 4 22.11 34.79 62.22
N GLN A 5 22.77 33.84 61.51
CA GLN A 5 24.13 34.06 60.96
C GLN A 5 24.63 32.98 59.95
N GLN A 6 25.50 33.45 59.04
CA GLN A 6 26.39 32.77 58.08
C GLN A 6 27.66 33.66 57.94
N PRO A 7 28.77 33.30 57.23
CA PRO A 7 29.13 32.06 56.52
C PRO A 7 30.24 31.30 57.32
N PRO A 8 31.56 31.18 57.00
CA PRO A 8 32.41 31.55 55.83
C PRO A 8 32.86 30.33 54.95
N PRO A 9 33.48 30.55 53.76
CA PRO A 9 33.92 29.47 52.87
C PRO A 9 35.45 29.21 52.85
N ASN A 10 35.86 27.98 52.51
CA ASN A 10 37.26 27.64 52.28
C ASN A 10 37.62 27.62 50.77
N ARG A 11 38.46 28.57 50.34
CA ARG A 11 39.19 28.51 49.06
C ARG A 11 40.62 28.02 49.30
N ARG A 12 41.07 27.04 48.53
CA ARG A 12 42.48 26.98 48.08
C ARG A 12 42.60 26.14 46.81
N ALA A 13 43.17 26.75 45.78
CA ALA A 13 43.54 26.07 44.54
C ALA A 13 45.05 25.84 44.52
N LEU A 14 45.49 24.85 43.74
CA LEU A 14 46.63 25.07 42.85
C LEU A 14 46.54 24.13 41.64
N LEU A 15 46.97 24.62 40.48
CA LEU A 15 47.22 23.78 39.31
C LEU A 15 48.62 23.18 39.44
N ALA A 16 48.81 21.95 38.95
CA ALA A 16 50.12 21.38 38.65
C ALA A 16 50.03 20.68 37.29
N THR A 17 50.72 21.21 36.28
CA THR A 17 50.75 20.67 34.92
C THR A 17 51.73 19.50 34.83
N GLY A 18 51.24 18.30 34.51
CA GLY A 18 52.06 17.16 34.12
C GLY A 18 51.84 16.82 32.65
N ALA A 19 52.85 17.03 31.81
CA ALA A 19 52.81 16.64 30.40
C ALA A 19 53.48 15.27 30.21
N GLY A 20 52.85 14.39 29.43
CA GLY A 20 53.42 13.06 29.10
C GLY A 20 52.37 11.95 29.11
N GLY A 21 51.64 11.79 28.01
CA GLY A 21 50.67 10.70 27.85
C GLY A 21 50.04 10.72 26.46
N LEU A 22 50.49 9.83 25.58
CA LEU A 22 49.89 9.65 24.25
C LEU A 22 48.59 8.84 24.41
N ALA A 23 47.48 9.53 24.70
CA ALA A 23 46.16 8.91 24.70
C ALA A 23 45.77 8.59 23.25
N LEU A 24 45.57 7.30 22.95
CA LEU A 24 45.06 6.85 21.66
C LEU A 24 43.66 7.45 21.43
N LEU A 25 43.51 8.23 20.37
CA LEU A 25 42.21 8.71 19.91
C LEU A 25 41.38 7.51 19.43
N THR A 26 40.47 7.03 20.28
CA THR A 26 39.38 6.14 19.87
C THR A 26 38.23 7.00 19.33
N PRO A 27 37.93 6.97 18.01
CA PRO A 27 36.80 7.72 17.44
C PRO A 27 35.47 7.01 17.72
N ALA A 28 35.18 6.73 18.99
CA ALA A 28 33.86 6.30 19.47
C ALA A 28 32.90 7.50 19.57
N LEU A 29 32.82 8.28 18.49
CA LEU A 29 31.98 9.46 18.39
C LEU A 29 30.52 9.06 18.20
N LEU A 30 29.68 9.47 19.15
CA LEU A 30 28.33 10.01 18.91
C LEU A 30 27.47 9.27 17.86
N ALA A 31 27.11 8.01 18.14
CA ALA A 31 26.24 7.21 17.27
C ALA A 31 25.07 6.54 18.04
N SER A 32 24.35 7.31 18.86
CA SER A 32 23.21 6.82 19.66
C SER A 32 22.00 7.78 19.69
N ALA A 33 21.92 8.70 18.71
CA ALA A 33 20.88 9.74 18.64
C ALA A 33 20.37 9.99 17.19
N ALA A 34 20.39 8.95 16.36
CA ALA A 34 20.03 9.03 14.93
C ALA A 34 19.10 7.89 14.44
N PHE A 35 18.53 7.11 15.37
CA PHE A 35 17.37 6.23 15.13
C PHE A 35 16.16 6.71 15.96
N ALA A 36 15.94 8.02 15.94
CA ALA A 36 14.60 8.54 16.10
C ALA A 36 13.87 8.20 14.78
N ASP A 37 13.28 7.00 14.75
CA ASP A 37 12.51 6.53 13.60
C ASP A 37 11.25 7.39 13.50
N GLU A 38 11.31 8.44 12.67
CA GLU A 38 10.16 9.28 12.35
C GLU A 38 9.22 8.45 11.48
N VAL A 39 8.43 7.61 12.14
CA VAL A 39 7.37 6.77 11.53
C VAL A 39 6.42 7.71 10.80
N SER A 40 6.69 7.90 9.51
CA SER A 40 6.01 8.91 8.70
C SER A 40 4.55 8.50 8.55
N GLU A 41 3.69 9.16 9.33
CA GLU A 41 2.28 8.83 9.44
C GLU A 41 1.65 8.82 8.04
N LEU A 42 0.96 7.73 7.70
CA LEU A 42 0.40 7.52 6.36
C LEU A 42 -0.60 8.64 6.07
N LYS A 43 -0.19 9.58 5.21
CA LYS A 43 -0.83 10.89 5.02
C LYS A 43 -2.29 10.84 4.57
N ASP A 44 -2.66 9.73 3.93
CA ASP A 44 -4.00 9.49 3.40
C ASP A 44 -4.49 8.11 3.87
N PRO A 45 -5.78 7.99 4.26
CA PRO A 45 -6.37 6.68 4.54
C PRO A 45 -6.43 5.85 3.24
N VAL A 46 -5.86 4.65 3.27
CA VAL A 46 -6.09 3.67 2.20
C VAL A 46 -7.56 3.26 2.26
N TYR A 47 -8.32 3.65 1.24
CA TYR A 47 -9.69 3.17 1.08
C TYR A 47 -9.65 1.67 0.81
N GLU A 48 -10.37 0.87 1.59
CA GLU A 48 -10.48 -0.58 1.42
C GLU A 48 -11.91 -1.00 1.13
N ALA A 49 -12.05 -2.11 0.40
CA ALA A 49 -13.28 -2.88 0.27
C ALA A 49 -12.96 -4.37 0.46
N ALA A 50 -13.79 -5.12 1.18
CA ALA A 50 -13.60 -6.55 1.37
C ALA A 50 -13.82 -7.34 0.06
N THR A 51 -14.68 -6.84 -0.83
CA THR A 51 -15.09 -7.51 -2.08
C THR A 51 -15.31 -6.53 -3.23
N VAL A 52 -15.33 -7.04 -4.48
CA VAL A 52 -15.76 -6.26 -5.66
C VAL A 52 -17.24 -5.84 -5.55
N ALA A 53 -18.10 -6.65 -4.92
CA ALA A 53 -19.50 -6.29 -4.70
C ALA A 53 -19.66 -5.05 -3.79
N GLU A 54 -18.83 -4.93 -2.76
CA GLU A 54 -18.79 -3.77 -1.87
C GLU A 54 -18.24 -2.52 -2.58
N LEU A 55 -17.14 -2.67 -3.34
CA LEU A 55 -16.59 -1.61 -4.19
C LEU A 55 -17.65 -1.02 -5.15
N LEU A 56 -18.48 -1.89 -5.75
CA LEU A 56 -19.53 -1.50 -6.70
C LEU A 56 -20.79 -0.93 -6.02
N ALA A 57 -20.91 -1.03 -4.69
CA ALA A 57 -21.95 -0.37 -3.89
C ALA A 57 -21.58 1.06 -3.46
N VAL A 58 -20.31 1.46 -3.61
CA VAL A 58 -19.86 2.84 -3.37
C VAL A 58 -20.55 3.79 -4.35
N ARG A 59 -21.06 4.94 -3.86
CA ARG A 59 -21.68 5.96 -4.71
C ARG A 59 -20.60 6.76 -5.46
N PRO A 60 -20.48 6.61 -6.80
CA PRO A 60 -19.37 7.19 -7.57
C PRO A 60 -19.37 8.73 -7.56
N GLU A 61 -20.55 9.35 -7.38
CA GLU A 61 -20.77 10.79 -7.22
C GLU A 61 -19.90 11.45 -6.13
N LYS A 62 -19.41 10.67 -5.16
CA LYS A 62 -18.60 11.14 -4.03
C LYS A 62 -17.14 10.71 -4.08
N VAL A 63 -16.70 10.07 -5.17
CA VAL A 63 -15.34 9.54 -5.32
C VAL A 63 -14.52 10.51 -6.19
N PRO A 64 -13.46 11.15 -5.66
CA PRO A 64 -12.54 11.95 -6.45
C PRO A 64 -11.89 11.15 -7.59
N ALA A 65 -11.72 11.77 -8.76
CA ALA A 65 -10.99 11.16 -9.86
C ALA A 65 -9.55 10.84 -9.43
N GLY A 66 -9.09 9.62 -9.70
CA GLY A 66 -7.77 9.15 -9.29
C GLY A 66 -7.71 8.48 -7.91
N THR A 67 -8.79 8.48 -7.10
CA THR A 67 -8.83 7.74 -5.82
C THR A 67 -8.48 6.27 -6.03
N LEU A 68 -7.54 5.76 -5.21
CA LEU A 68 -7.16 4.36 -5.16
C LEU A 68 -7.97 3.63 -4.07
N VAL A 69 -8.43 2.41 -4.37
CA VAL A 69 -9.07 1.50 -3.40
C VAL A 69 -8.38 0.14 -3.46
N ARG A 70 -8.03 -0.41 -2.30
CA ARG A 70 -7.57 -1.80 -2.15
C ARG A 70 -8.78 -2.71 -1.94
N VAL A 71 -8.98 -3.67 -2.84
CA VAL A 71 -9.99 -4.72 -2.71
C VAL A 71 -9.33 -5.98 -2.16
N ALA A 72 -9.81 -6.48 -1.03
CA ALA A 72 -9.20 -7.61 -0.32
C ALA A 72 -9.41 -8.98 -0.97
N GLY A 73 -10.41 -9.11 -1.84
CA GLY A 73 -10.74 -10.31 -2.62
C GLY A 73 -11.83 -10.01 -3.64
N TYR A 74 -12.16 -10.95 -4.53
CA TYR A 74 -13.19 -10.74 -5.54
C TYR A 74 -14.60 -10.90 -4.93
N ALA A 75 -14.87 -12.08 -4.40
CA ALA A 75 -16.14 -12.49 -3.79
C ALA A 75 -16.05 -12.64 -2.26
N ALA A 76 -14.86 -12.90 -1.72
CA ALA A 76 -14.59 -12.91 -0.28
C ALA A 76 -13.17 -12.39 0.01
N ALA A 77 -13.00 -11.61 1.07
CA ALA A 77 -11.69 -11.08 1.45
C ALA A 77 -10.67 -12.22 1.65
N GLY A 78 -9.54 -12.17 0.93
CA GLY A 78 -8.50 -13.20 0.96
C GLY A 78 -8.68 -14.37 -0.03
N ASP A 79 -9.70 -14.35 -0.90
CA ASP A 79 -9.93 -15.41 -1.91
C ASP A 79 -8.83 -15.50 -3.02
N GLY A 80 -7.90 -14.55 -3.05
CA GLY A 80 -6.84 -14.47 -4.05
C GLY A 80 -7.19 -13.66 -5.30
N GLY A 81 -8.44 -13.20 -5.43
CA GLY A 81 -8.88 -12.24 -6.45
C GLY A 81 -8.76 -10.78 -6.01
N GLY A 82 -7.98 -10.50 -4.96
CA GLY A 82 -7.73 -9.16 -4.44
C GLY A 82 -6.92 -8.30 -5.41
N MET A 83 -7.20 -6.98 -5.42
CA MET A 83 -6.68 -6.06 -6.43
C MET A 83 -6.56 -4.63 -5.91
N LEU A 84 -5.70 -3.83 -6.53
CA LEU A 84 -5.72 -2.37 -6.40
C LEU A 84 -6.51 -1.80 -7.59
N VAL A 85 -7.44 -0.88 -7.36
CA VAL A 85 -8.19 -0.18 -8.42
C VAL A 85 -8.05 1.33 -8.28
N ARG A 86 -8.15 2.05 -9.40
CA ARG A 86 -8.20 3.52 -9.47
C ARG A 86 -9.55 3.97 -10.01
N TRP A 87 -10.15 4.98 -9.40
CA TRP A 87 -11.35 5.62 -9.96
C TRP A 87 -11.02 6.49 -11.17
N ASP A 88 -11.84 6.37 -12.20
CA ASP A 88 -11.80 7.18 -13.41
C ASP A 88 -13.22 7.61 -13.79
N ALA A 89 -13.59 8.83 -13.40
CA ALA A 89 -14.97 9.34 -13.51
C ALA A 89 -15.46 9.49 -14.95
N GLU A 90 -14.55 9.80 -15.89
CA GLU A 90 -14.89 10.01 -17.30
C GLU A 90 -14.81 8.73 -18.14
N SER A 91 -14.15 7.68 -17.64
CA SER A 91 -14.01 6.41 -18.35
C SER A 91 -15.37 5.82 -18.75
N ALA A 92 -15.50 5.56 -20.04
CA ALA A 92 -16.65 4.90 -20.67
C ALA A 92 -16.29 3.49 -21.18
N ALA A 93 -15.15 2.93 -20.75
CA ALA A 93 -14.70 1.60 -21.15
C ALA A 93 -15.78 0.52 -20.87
N ALA A 94 -15.78 -0.58 -21.63
CA ALA A 94 -16.69 -1.68 -21.39
C ALA A 94 -16.36 -2.36 -20.04
N VAL A 95 -17.38 -2.56 -19.19
CA VAL A 95 -17.20 -3.34 -17.94
C VAL A 95 -16.96 -4.79 -18.33
N ASN A 96 -15.84 -5.35 -17.90
CA ASN A 96 -15.41 -6.72 -18.24
C ASN A 96 -15.37 -7.66 -17.03
N GLY A 97 -15.61 -7.14 -15.82
CA GLY A 97 -15.64 -7.94 -14.59
C GLY A 97 -14.28 -8.20 -13.96
N GLY A 98 -13.20 -7.56 -14.40
CA GLY A 98 -11.88 -7.67 -13.76
C GLY A 98 -11.04 -6.41 -13.91
N THR A 99 -10.35 -6.24 -15.05
CA THR A 99 -9.52 -5.04 -15.27
C THR A 99 -10.33 -3.75 -15.38
N VAL A 100 -11.62 -3.84 -15.77
CA VAL A 100 -12.58 -2.74 -15.85
C VAL A 100 -13.87 -3.10 -15.11
N LEU A 101 -14.09 -2.44 -13.97
CA LEU A 101 -15.23 -2.62 -13.09
C LEU A 101 -16.11 -1.36 -13.05
N GLY A 102 -17.43 -1.54 -12.93
CA GLY A 102 -18.39 -0.44 -12.82
C GLY A 102 -19.84 -0.92 -12.82
N SER A 103 -20.74 -0.09 -12.28
CA SER A 103 -22.18 -0.38 -12.14
C SER A 103 -23.09 0.60 -12.89
N GLY A 104 -22.53 1.63 -13.55
CA GLY A 104 -23.26 2.66 -14.28
C GLY A 104 -22.69 2.95 -15.68
N ALA A 105 -23.40 3.78 -16.46
CA ALA A 105 -23.04 4.05 -17.86
C ALA A 105 -21.63 4.66 -18.04
N LYS A 106 -21.26 5.62 -17.18
CA LYS A 106 -19.93 6.24 -17.08
C LYS A 106 -19.30 5.97 -15.72
N GLY A 107 -17.99 6.20 -15.63
CA GLY A 107 -17.20 6.05 -14.41
C GLY A 107 -16.76 4.60 -14.22
N ARG A 108 -15.46 4.36 -14.08
CA ARG A 108 -14.88 3.01 -13.92
C ARG A 108 -13.88 2.95 -12.79
N TRP A 109 -13.90 1.82 -12.11
CA TRP A 109 -12.78 1.31 -11.34
C TRP A 109 -11.87 0.55 -12.31
N LEU A 110 -10.67 1.07 -12.54
CA LEU A 110 -9.67 0.48 -13.43
C LEU A 110 -8.61 -0.23 -12.58
N GLN A 111 -8.34 -1.50 -12.86
CA GLN A 111 -7.33 -2.26 -12.11
C GLN A 111 -5.93 -1.67 -12.32
N VAL A 112 -5.15 -1.61 -11.24
CA VAL A 112 -3.75 -1.17 -11.26
C VAL A 112 -2.86 -2.42 -11.24
N HIS A 113 -2.54 -2.93 -12.43
CA HIS A 113 -1.72 -4.12 -12.65
C HIS A 113 -0.36 -3.77 -13.28
N ARG A 114 0.58 -4.71 -13.23
CA ARG A 114 1.95 -4.57 -13.77
C ARG A 114 2.12 -5.35 -15.08
N GLY A 115 1.15 -5.22 -15.99
CA GLY A 115 1.05 -6.02 -17.21
C GLY A 115 0.82 -7.52 -16.99
N VAL A 116 0.47 -7.93 -15.77
CA VAL A 116 0.08 -9.31 -15.45
C VAL A 116 -1.42 -9.32 -15.14
N GLY A 117 -2.17 -10.18 -15.84
CA GLY A 117 -3.56 -10.49 -15.52
C GLY A 117 -3.69 -11.84 -14.81
N ASP A 118 -4.67 -11.98 -13.92
CA ASP A 118 -4.96 -13.21 -13.17
C ASP A 118 -6.46 -13.52 -13.26
N PHE A 119 -6.83 -14.76 -13.61
CA PHE A 119 -8.24 -15.18 -13.71
C PHE A 119 -9.04 -14.96 -12.41
N ARG A 120 -8.39 -14.99 -11.24
CA ARG A 120 -9.01 -14.75 -9.94
C ARG A 120 -9.50 -13.31 -9.79
N THR A 121 -8.86 -12.33 -10.42
CA THR A 121 -9.35 -10.93 -10.41
C THR A 121 -10.57 -10.72 -11.31
N PHE A 122 -11.03 -11.76 -12.02
CA PHE A 122 -12.33 -11.84 -12.70
C PHE A 122 -13.34 -12.75 -11.98
N GLY A 123 -13.03 -13.23 -10.77
CA GLY A 123 -13.90 -14.11 -9.99
C GLY A 123 -13.97 -15.57 -10.47
N VAL A 124 -12.98 -16.00 -11.27
CA VAL A 124 -12.78 -17.39 -11.69
C VAL A 124 -11.83 -18.05 -10.70
N PHE A 125 -12.32 -19.08 -9.99
CA PHE A 125 -11.59 -19.79 -8.94
C PHE A 125 -11.64 -21.32 -9.10
N ASP A 126 -12.37 -21.81 -10.11
CA ASP A 126 -12.51 -23.22 -10.44
C ASP A 126 -13.03 -23.41 -11.87
N ASP A 127 -13.10 -24.67 -12.30
CA ASP A 127 -13.61 -25.14 -13.58
C ASP A 127 -15.14 -25.02 -13.76
N LYS A 128 -15.88 -24.50 -12.78
CA LYS A 128 -17.36 -24.48 -12.81
C LYS A 128 -17.93 -23.30 -13.58
N LYS A 129 -17.09 -22.35 -13.99
CA LYS A 129 -17.46 -21.15 -14.76
C LYS A 129 -16.57 -20.99 -15.98
N PRO A 130 -17.12 -20.70 -17.18
CA PRO A 130 -16.32 -20.39 -18.36
C PRO A 130 -15.40 -19.19 -18.13
N ALA A 131 -14.10 -19.40 -18.30
CA ALA A 131 -13.03 -18.41 -18.17
C ALA A 131 -12.85 -17.58 -19.46
N ASP A 132 -13.55 -17.93 -20.54
CA ASP A 132 -13.43 -17.31 -21.87
C ASP A 132 -13.55 -15.79 -21.83
N ALA A 133 -14.51 -15.23 -21.09
CA ALA A 133 -14.72 -13.78 -21.02
C ALA A 133 -13.58 -13.03 -20.29
N ALA A 134 -12.92 -13.69 -19.34
CA ALA A 134 -11.74 -13.14 -18.67
C ALA A 134 -10.50 -13.22 -19.57
N LEU A 135 -10.35 -14.29 -20.36
CA LEU A 135 -9.30 -14.41 -21.38
C LEU A 135 -9.50 -13.38 -22.50
N ASP A 136 -10.73 -13.28 -23.03
CA ASP A 136 -11.17 -12.24 -23.99
C ASP A 136 -10.77 -10.84 -23.47
N ALA A 137 -11.04 -10.54 -22.19
CA ALA A 137 -10.72 -9.26 -21.57
C ALA A 137 -9.21 -9.01 -21.38
N MET A 138 -8.44 -10.02 -21.00
CA MET A 138 -6.99 -9.88 -20.76
C MET A 138 -6.16 -9.87 -22.04
N VAL A 139 -6.56 -10.60 -23.08
CA VAL A 139 -5.85 -10.64 -24.38
C VAL A 139 -6.07 -9.36 -25.19
N ASN A 140 -7.23 -8.70 -25.04
CA ASN A 140 -7.52 -7.42 -25.69
C ASN A 140 -6.98 -6.19 -24.93
N ASP A 141 -6.30 -6.37 -23.79
CA ASP A 141 -5.61 -5.30 -23.07
C ASP A 141 -4.13 -5.21 -23.52
N PRO A 142 -3.74 -4.19 -24.31
CA PRO A 142 -2.38 -4.10 -24.85
C PRO A 142 -1.32 -3.76 -23.79
N SER A 143 -1.70 -3.50 -22.54
CA SER A 143 -0.77 -3.36 -21.42
C SER A 143 -0.48 -4.69 -20.72
N ILE A 144 -1.25 -5.76 -20.98
CA ILE A 144 -1.01 -7.10 -20.44
C ILE A 144 -0.06 -7.89 -21.34
N HIS A 145 1.12 -8.21 -20.80
CA HIS A 145 2.14 -9.05 -21.44
C HIS A 145 2.19 -10.48 -20.89
N ARG A 146 1.44 -10.79 -19.82
CA ARG A 146 1.41 -12.10 -19.17
C ARG A 146 0.05 -12.37 -18.53
N ILE A 147 -0.48 -13.57 -18.72
CA ILE A 147 -1.71 -14.03 -18.10
C ILE A 147 -1.37 -15.24 -17.22
N GLU A 148 -1.86 -15.24 -15.98
CA GLU A 148 -1.58 -16.27 -14.97
C GLU A 148 -2.87 -16.98 -14.54
N ALA A 149 -2.78 -18.31 -14.44
CA ALA A 149 -3.83 -19.17 -13.93
C ALA A 149 -3.33 -19.85 -12.65
N HIS A 150 -4.10 -19.72 -11.58
CA HIS A 150 -3.78 -20.28 -10.25
C HIS A 150 -4.79 -21.34 -9.78
N THR A 151 -5.76 -21.67 -10.64
CA THR A 151 -6.84 -22.64 -10.44
C THR A 151 -7.12 -23.32 -11.77
N ASP A 152 -7.85 -24.44 -11.76
CA ASP A 152 -8.38 -25.02 -12.99
C ASP A 152 -9.31 -24.03 -13.72
N LEU A 153 -9.35 -24.11 -15.05
CA LEU A 153 -10.09 -23.20 -15.92
C LEU A 153 -10.93 -24.00 -16.94
N LEU A 154 -12.17 -23.56 -17.14
CA LEU A 154 -13.04 -24.04 -18.21
C LEU A 154 -13.00 -23.06 -19.38
N PHE A 155 -12.50 -23.48 -20.54
CA PHE A 155 -12.67 -22.75 -21.80
C PHE A 155 -13.68 -23.47 -22.69
N VAL A 156 -14.72 -22.76 -23.13
CA VAL A 156 -15.79 -23.32 -23.99
C VAL A 156 -15.67 -22.90 -25.46
N LYS A 157 -14.76 -21.97 -25.78
CA LYS A 157 -14.43 -21.53 -27.14
C LYS A 157 -12.99 -21.90 -27.52
N ARG A 158 -12.64 -21.68 -28.78
CA ARG A 158 -11.25 -21.47 -29.20
C ARG A 158 -10.96 -19.97 -29.26
N HIS A 159 -9.73 -19.62 -28.93
CA HIS A 159 -9.16 -18.27 -28.88
C HIS A 159 -7.88 -18.27 -29.74
#